data_AF-A0AAI8BAD0-F1
#
_entry.id   AF-A0AAI8BAD0-F1
#
_cell.length_a   1.000
_cell.length_b   1.000
_cell.length_c   1.000
_cell.angle_alpha   90.00
_cell.angle_beta   90.00
_cell.angle_gamma   90.00
#
_symmetry.space_group_name_H-M   'P 1'
#
loop_
_entity.id
_entity.type
_entity.pdbx_description
1 polymer ?
#
loop_
_entity_poly.entity_id
_entity_poly.type
_entity_poly.pdbx_seq_one_letter_code
_entity_poly.pdbx_strand_id
1 'polypeptide(L)'
;MTKLQGGYLTLKTDAVKSTEFSNAHTAALDAPLKGAHLEALNHIQKTRWRINRDVLDVAMGCKVRGLEVSGFPSAEEIPLPEYPAHLDKTSPEFKTHIRERERIHTENARNAGMRLKLWGLLQMAEELADFPALWFPHYADFRGRFYPRPQDLHTQGDSLVKGLLEFSEPVAITDRGWYWMRVNVANYFGQDKLPLDERAQWTLDHLEGILAVATDPLDDHKAFEFWSTCDSPWEFLAACSEVKRVCDFMLANGTCEGHESRMVCRYDATCSGIQHLAALMKDEKSAVRVNVLPTGNREDIYKDVAEVVMADVQRDTVNSATAATASQWAGKVERKTVKRAVMTTPYGVSERGILTQLIQDGFADHIENGKERYAAADYLTQKIVGALDESIEAPRRAMDYFRSVAVFLEERGLPLVWDTPSGFTGKQAYYKTAEKRIDTLHGKVMLRYEEPVAGFKPGKQKLGAAPNVVHSFDAAHLALVCVEMKRRGVRDLAFVHDSFGCHAENSDVLLEATKQQFVALYNSDTLEQWRQSVIKHSGCPDVPEVPPLGNLDVERVLESEFFFS
;
A
#
# COMPACT_ATOMS: atom_id res chain seq x y z
N MET A 1 19.68 29.34 -5.62
CA MET A 1 19.68 28.46 -4.43
C MET A 1 19.52 27.04 -4.92
N THR A 2 20.25 26.09 -4.34
CA THR A 2 20.28 24.68 -4.74
C THR A 2 19.08 23.92 -4.17
N LYS A 3 18.39 23.16 -5.01
CA LYS A 3 17.37 22.18 -4.58
C LYS A 3 17.91 21.28 -3.47
N LEU A 4 17.04 20.85 -2.55
CA LEU A 4 17.39 19.85 -1.54
C LEU A 4 17.83 18.57 -2.24
N GLN A 5 19.09 18.17 -2.03
CA GLN A 5 19.69 16.98 -2.62
C GLN A 5 20.31 16.12 -1.52
N GLY A 6 20.23 14.80 -1.66
CA GLY A 6 20.75 13.86 -0.68
C GLY A 6 20.45 12.42 -1.06
N GLY A 7 20.81 11.49 -0.18
CA GLY A 7 20.72 10.05 -0.41
C GLY A 7 22.10 9.45 -0.67
N TYR A 8 22.49 9.35 -1.94
CA TYR A 8 23.81 8.82 -2.31
C TYR A 8 24.94 9.83 -2.02
N LEU A 9 26.14 9.31 -1.71
CA LEU A 9 27.33 10.14 -1.46
C LEU A 9 27.89 10.80 -2.73
N THR A 10 27.77 10.14 -3.87
CA THR A 10 28.38 10.55 -5.15
C THR A 10 27.35 11.01 -6.19
N LEU A 11 26.13 10.46 -6.15
CA LEU A 11 25.05 10.81 -7.08
C LEU A 11 24.19 11.93 -6.50
N LYS A 12 24.09 13.05 -7.20
CA LYS A 12 23.19 14.14 -6.84
C LYS A 12 21.75 13.75 -7.16
N THR A 13 20.95 13.51 -6.13
CA THR A 13 19.54 13.16 -6.28
C THR A 13 18.63 14.11 -5.49
N ASP A 14 17.61 14.65 -6.17
CA ASP A 14 16.66 15.63 -5.60
C ASP A 14 15.73 14.98 -4.56
N ALA A 15 15.64 15.54 -3.35
CA ALA A 15 14.84 14.99 -2.25
C ALA A 15 13.34 14.83 -2.57
N VAL A 16 12.82 15.64 -3.50
CA VAL A 16 11.48 15.46 -4.09
C VAL A 16 11.63 14.99 -5.53
N LYS A 17 11.08 13.83 -5.85
CA LYS A 17 11.16 13.27 -7.21
C LYS A 17 10.31 14.09 -8.18
N SER A 18 10.96 14.62 -9.22
CA SER A 18 10.26 15.10 -10.41
C SER A 18 9.85 13.92 -11.28
N THR A 19 8.69 14.00 -11.91
CA THR A 19 8.39 13.12 -13.03
C THR A 19 9.24 13.56 -14.21
N GLU A 20 10.16 12.72 -14.67
CA GLU A 20 11.02 13.03 -15.82
C GLU A 20 10.13 13.42 -17.01
N PHE A 21 10.33 14.63 -17.54
CA PHE A 21 9.66 15.17 -18.73
C PHE A 21 8.13 15.43 -18.61
N SER A 22 7.57 15.48 -17.40
CA SER A 22 6.17 15.86 -17.15
C SER A 22 6.00 16.54 -15.79
N ASN A 23 4.79 17.03 -15.49
CA ASN A 23 4.30 17.34 -14.13
C ASN A 23 5.35 17.69 -13.06
N ALA A 24 6.11 18.79 -13.15
CA ALA A 24 7.12 19.09 -12.14
C ALA A 24 6.50 19.23 -10.72
N HIS A 25 5.21 19.59 -10.64
CA HIS A 25 4.43 19.57 -9.40
C HIS A 25 5.19 20.24 -8.24
N THR A 26 5.33 19.54 -7.12
CA THR A 26 6.07 19.96 -5.93
C THR A 26 7.58 20.08 -6.14
N ALA A 27 8.17 19.32 -7.06
CA ALA A 27 9.60 19.39 -7.37
C ALA A 27 10.00 20.71 -8.08
N ALA A 28 9.02 21.53 -8.47
CA ALA A 28 9.22 22.89 -8.97
C ALA A 28 9.33 23.94 -7.85
N LEU A 29 9.05 23.58 -6.59
CA LEU A 29 9.20 24.49 -5.45
C LEU A 29 10.66 24.48 -4.95
N ASP A 30 11.11 25.61 -4.40
CA ASP A 30 12.49 25.76 -3.93
C ASP A 30 12.79 24.94 -2.66
N ALA A 31 11.85 24.94 -1.70
CA ALA A 31 12.00 24.27 -0.41
C ALA A 31 10.69 23.61 0.05
N PRO A 32 10.23 22.54 -0.62
CA PRO A 32 8.97 21.87 -0.30
C PRO A 32 9.02 21.00 0.95
N LEU A 33 10.21 20.65 1.45
CA LEU A 33 10.39 19.82 2.65
C LEU A 33 11.08 20.62 3.76
N LYS A 34 10.42 20.76 4.91
CA LYS A 34 10.95 21.43 6.11
C LYS A 34 10.47 20.70 7.37
N GLY A 35 10.96 21.15 8.53
CA GLY A 35 10.47 20.70 9.83
C GLY A 35 10.53 19.18 10.00
N ALA A 36 9.45 18.63 10.58
CA ALA A 36 9.33 17.21 10.87
C ALA A 36 9.41 16.33 9.61
N HIS A 37 8.92 16.82 8.46
CA HIS A 37 8.91 16.06 7.22
C HIS A 37 10.32 15.80 6.68
N LEU A 38 11.18 16.83 6.69
CA LEU A 38 12.59 16.66 6.29
C LEU A 38 13.38 15.85 7.34
N GLU A 39 13.07 16.04 8.62
CA GLU A 39 13.69 15.26 9.70
C GLU A 39 13.36 13.77 9.58
N ALA A 40 12.10 13.42 9.32
CA ALA A 40 11.64 12.05 9.09
C ALA A 40 12.34 11.42 7.88
N LEU A 41 12.39 12.12 6.75
CA LEU A 41 13.10 11.65 5.55
C LEU A 41 14.57 11.30 5.88
N ASN A 42 15.24 12.10 6.70
CA ASN A 42 16.62 11.84 7.11
C ASN A 42 16.72 10.70 8.13
N HIS A 43 15.76 10.55 9.04
CA HIS A 43 15.78 9.49 10.06
C HIS A 43 15.56 8.11 9.45
N ILE A 44 14.57 7.96 8.55
CA ILE A 44 14.28 6.69 7.88
C ILE A 44 15.48 6.18 7.08
N GLN A 45 16.25 7.09 6.46
CA GLN A 45 17.45 6.74 5.72
C GLN A 45 18.61 6.27 6.61
N LYS A 46 18.56 6.51 7.93
CA LYS A 46 19.58 6.08 8.90
C LYS A 46 19.31 4.68 9.46
N THR A 47 18.09 4.14 9.31
CA THR A 47 17.76 2.77 9.71
C THR A 47 18.75 1.80 9.07
N ARG A 48 19.34 0.92 9.89
CA ARG A 48 20.35 -0.03 9.45
C ARG A 48 19.69 -1.38 9.16
N TRP A 49 19.88 -1.88 7.95
CA TRP A 49 19.31 -3.14 7.49
C TRP A 49 20.40 -4.17 7.21
N ARG A 50 20.07 -5.45 7.18
CA ARG A 50 20.95 -6.50 6.65
C ARG A 50 20.12 -7.54 5.92
N ILE A 51 20.80 -8.40 5.16
CA ILE A 51 20.15 -9.55 4.54
C ILE A 51 19.84 -10.60 5.62
N ASN A 52 18.60 -11.08 5.64
CA ASN A 52 18.21 -12.24 6.41
C ASN A 52 18.68 -13.50 5.67
N ARG A 53 19.72 -14.14 6.20
CA ARG A 53 20.34 -15.32 5.59
C ARG A 53 19.43 -16.54 5.64
N ASP A 54 18.66 -16.72 6.72
CA ASP A 54 17.72 -17.84 6.84
C ASP A 54 16.71 -17.82 5.68
N VAL A 55 16.17 -16.64 5.37
CA VAL A 55 15.24 -16.47 4.25
C VAL A 55 15.93 -16.61 2.89
N LEU A 56 17.14 -16.04 2.74
CA LEU A 56 17.90 -16.14 1.50
C LEU A 56 18.21 -17.60 1.14
N ASP A 57 18.65 -18.40 2.11
CA ASP A 57 19.01 -19.80 1.90
C ASP A 57 17.79 -20.62 1.46
N VAL A 58 16.62 -20.36 2.06
CA VAL A 58 15.36 -21.00 1.65
C VAL A 58 14.93 -20.55 0.26
N ALA A 59 15.03 -19.25 -0.05
CA ALA A 59 14.69 -18.73 -1.37
C ALA A 59 15.58 -19.33 -2.47
N MET A 60 16.87 -19.51 -2.20
CA MET A 60 17.79 -20.21 -3.08
C MET A 60 17.45 -21.70 -3.21
N GLY A 61 17.04 -22.36 -2.12
CA GLY A 61 16.54 -23.72 -2.14
C GLY A 61 15.29 -23.89 -3.01
N CYS A 62 14.29 -23.00 -2.87
CA CYS A 62 13.10 -22.97 -3.72
C CYS A 62 13.46 -22.82 -5.19
N LYS A 63 14.42 -21.92 -5.50
CA LYS A 63 14.92 -21.72 -6.88
C LYS A 63 15.53 -23.00 -7.45
N VAL A 64 16.35 -23.71 -6.68
CA VAL A 64 17.01 -24.95 -7.14
C VAL A 64 16.01 -26.09 -7.33
N ARG A 65 15.02 -26.20 -6.44
CA ARG A 65 13.99 -27.24 -6.48
C ARG A 65 12.81 -26.94 -7.41
N GLY A 66 12.72 -25.70 -7.92
CA GLY A 66 11.61 -25.26 -8.76
C GLY A 66 10.27 -25.14 -8.01
N LEU A 67 10.32 -24.83 -6.71
CA LEU A 67 9.12 -24.72 -5.88
C LEU A 67 8.37 -23.41 -6.13
N GLU A 68 7.05 -23.50 -6.17
CA GLU A 68 6.16 -22.34 -6.34
C GLU A 68 5.69 -21.84 -4.98
N VAL A 69 5.91 -20.55 -4.74
CA VAL A 69 5.48 -19.80 -3.55
C VAL A 69 5.27 -18.36 -3.97
N SER A 70 4.49 -17.57 -3.22
CA SER A 70 4.25 -16.16 -3.56
C SER A 70 5.56 -15.41 -3.87
N GLY A 71 5.61 -14.76 -5.04
CA GLY A 71 6.82 -14.08 -5.56
C GLY A 71 7.71 -14.94 -6.47
N PHE A 72 7.51 -16.27 -6.53
CA PHE A 72 8.23 -17.17 -7.43
C PHE A 72 7.36 -17.48 -8.67
N PRO A 73 7.82 -17.11 -9.89
CA PRO A 73 7.16 -17.56 -11.12
C PRO A 73 7.41 -19.06 -11.33
N SER A 74 6.54 -19.70 -12.11
CA SER A 74 6.71 -21.13 -12.46
C SER A 74 8.09 -21.39 -13.05
N ALA A 75 8.73 -22.46 -12.58
CA ALA A 75 10.07 -22.85 -13.03
C ALA A 75 10.04 -23.39 -14.47
N GLU A 76 8.95 -24.05 -14.85
CA GLU A 76 8.78 -24.68 -16.16
C GLU A 76 7.97 -23.80 -17.11
N GLU A 77 8.12 -24.05 -18.41
CA GLU A 77 7.26 -23.44 -19.41
C GLU A 77 5.99 -24.28 -19.59
N ILE A 78 4.85 -23.61 -19.69
CA ILE A 78 3.60 -24.25 -20.03
C ILE A 78 3.71 -24.77 -21.47
N PRO A 79 3.49 -26.07 -21.73
CA PRO A 79 3.58 -26.62 -23.07
C PRO A 79 2.61 -25.92 -24.03
N LEU A 80 3.11 -25.45 -25.17
CA LEU A 80 2.28 -24.83 -26.20
C LEU A 80 1.44 -25.93 -26.88
N PRO A 81 0.09 -25.82 -26.90
CA PRO A 81 -0.78 -26.76 -27.61
C PRO A 81 -0.38 -26.81 -29.08
N GLU A 82 -0.38 -27.98 -29.73
CA GLU A 82 -0.01 -28.11 -31.14
C GLU A 82 -0.81 -27.17 -32.04
N TYR A 83 -0.23 -26.73 -33.17
CA TYR A 83 -0.95 -25.85 -34.08
C TYR A 83 -2.09 -26.65 -34.76
N PRO A 84 -3.35 -26.19 -34.71
CA PRO A 84 -4.50 -26.98 -35.14
C PRO A 84 -4.66 -26.88 -36.66
N ALA A 85 -3.70 -27.44 -37.40
CA ALA A 85 -3.65 -27.36 -38.86
C ALA A 85 -4.86 -28.00 -39.55
N HIS A 86 -5.55 -28.90 -38.85
CA HIS A 86 -6.73 -29.60 -39.33
C HIS A 86 -8.04 -28.80 -39.22
N LEU A 87 -8.06 -27.70 -38.43
CA LEU A 87 -9.24 -26.86 -38.27
C LEU A 87 -9.29 -25.76 -39.34
N ASP A 88 -10.50 -25.40 -39.77
CA ASP A 88 -10.73 -24.23 -40.62
C ASP A 88 -10.38 -22.95 -39.85
N LYS A 89 -9.53 -22.09 -40.43
CA LYS A 89 -9.07 -20.82 -39.84
C LYS A 89 -10.20 -19.87 -39.46
N THR A 90 -11.37 -20.00 -40.08
CA THR A 90 -12.53 -19.15 -39.80
C THR A 90 -13.39 -19.66 -38.65
N SER A 91 -13.22 -20.93 -38.26
CA SER A 91 -14.06 -21.61 -37.26
C SER A 91 -13.88 -21.00 -35.86
N PRO A 92 -14.94 -21.02 -35.03
CA PRO A 92 -14.84 -20.64 -33.62
C PRO A 92 -13.78 -21.44 -32.86
N GLU A 93 -13.68 -22.74 -33.13
CA GLU A 93 -12.74 -23.66 -32.50
C GLU A 93 -11.29 -23.30 -32.82
N PHE A 94 -10.98 -22.99 -34.09
CA PHE A 94 -9.65 -22.52 -34.47
C PHE A 94 -9.30 -21.21 -33.74
N LYS A 95 -10.23 -20.25 -33.69
CA LYS A 95 -10.00 -18.96 -33.01
C LYS A 95 -9.77 -19.16 -31.51
N THR A 96 -10.54 -20.03 -30.86
CA THR A 96 -10.35 -20.38 -29.44
C THR A 96 -8.98 -21.01 -29.22
N HIS A 97 -8.57 -21.93 -30.08
CA HIS A 97 -7.25 -22.58 -29.98
C HIS A 97 -6.09 -21.60 -30.18
N ILE A 98 -6.20 -20.68 -31.15
CA ILE A 98 -5.20 -19.62 -31.34
C ILE A 98 -5.14 -18.68 -30.14
N ARG A 99 -6.28 -18.29 -29.56
CA ARG A 99 -6.33 -17.48 -28.34
C ARG A 99 -5.65 -18.18 -27.16
N GLU A 100 -5.87 -19.49 -27.01
CA GLU A 100 -5.22 -20.25 -25.95
C GLU A 100 -3.71 -20.34 -26.15
N ARG A 101 -3.25 -20.57 -27.39
CA ARG A 101 -1.82 -20.51 -27.73
C ARG A 101 -1.22 -19.13 -27.45
N GLU A 102 -1.91 -18.05 -27.79
CA GLU A 102 -1.48 -16.67 -27.54
C GLU A 102 -1.41 -16.37 -26.03
N ARG A 103 -2.40 -16.85 -25.26
CA ARG A 103 -2.44 -16.77 -23.79
C ARG A 103 -1.22 -17.45 -23.18
N ILE A 104 -0.95 -18.71 -23.57
CA ILE A 104 0.19 -19.50 -23.08
C ILE A 104 1.52 -18.86 -23.49
N HIS A 105 1.64 -18.39 -24.74
CA HIS A 105 2.87 -17.72 -25.18
C HIS A 105 3.16 -16.44 -24.38
N THR A 106 2.12 -15.64 -24.14
CA THR A 106 2.21 -14.42 -23.31
C THR A 106 2.58 -14.76 -21.88
N GLU A 107 1.99 -15.82 -21.31
CA GLU A 107 2.26 -16.28 -19.96
C GLU A 107 3.69 -16.80 -19.80
N ASN A 108 4.20 -17.61 -20.72
CA ASN A 108 5.59 -18.08 -20.71
C ASN A 108 6.58 -16.92 -20.84
N ALA A 109 6.32 -15.95 -21.74
CA ALA A 109 7.16 -14.75 -21.87
C ALA A 109 7.18 -13.91 -20.58
N ARG A 110 6.01 -13.74 -19.93
CA ARG A 110 5.90 -13.08 -18.63
C ARG A 110 6.71 -13.81 -17.55
N ASN A 111 6.54 -15.13 -17.44
CA ASN A 111 7.25 -15.96 -16.46
C ASN A 111 8.77 -15.92 -16.68
N ALA A 112 9.23 -15.95 -17.93
CA ALA A 112 10.65 -15.81 -18.25
C ALA A 112 11.24 -14.47 -17.77
N GLY A 113 10.53 -13.36 -18.00
CA GLY A 113 10.93 -12.04 -17.50
C GLY A 113 10.93 -11.96 -15.96
N MET A 114 9.92 -12.53 -15.31
CA MET A 114 9.85 -12.61 -13.85
C MET A 114 10.99 -13.45 -13.26
N ARG A 115 11.33 -14.59 -13.89
CA ARG A 115 12.47 -15.44 -13.48
C ARG A 115 13.78 -14.67 -13.54
N LEU A 116 14.03 -13.96 -14.64
CA LEU A 116 15.25 -13.15 -14.79
C LEU A 116 15.36 -12.08 -13.68
N LYS A 117 14.26 -11.37 -13.39
CA LYS A 117 14.23 -10.38 -12.31
C LYS A 117 14.49 -11.02 -10.94
N LEU A 118 13.81 -12.13 -10.64
CA LEU A 118 13.98 -12.86 -9.39
C LEU A 118 15.42 -13.35 -9.20
N TRP A 119 16.03 -13.91 -10.23
CA TRP A 119 17.41 -14.38 -10.15
C TRP A 119 18.40 -13.25 -9.93
N GLY A 120 18.20 -12.10 -10.59
CA GLY A 120 18.97 -10.89 -10.34
C GLY A 120 18.83 -10.38 -8.90
N LEU A 121 17.61 -10.40 -8.35
CA LEU A 121 17.34 -10.04 -6.95
C LEU A 121 18.06 -10.96 -5.97
N LEU A 122 17.96 -12.29 -6.15
CA LEU A 122 18.60 -13.26 -5.25
C LEU A 122 20.11 -13.19 -5.31
N GLN A 123 20.69 -13.00 -6.51
CA GLN A 123 22.12 -12.79 -6.66
C GLN A 123 22.57 -11.49 -5.96
N MET A 124 21.83 -10.40 -6.13
CA MET A 124 22.10 -9.14 -5.43
C MET A 124 22.03 -9.32 -3.91
N ALA A 125 21.05 -10.08 -3.40
CA ALA A 125 20.94 -10.38 -1.97
C ALA A 125 22.11 -11.23 -1.46
N GLU A 126 22.58 -12.22 -2.23
CA GLU A 126 23.76 -13.03 -1.91
C GLU A 126 25.03 -12.18 -1.82
N GLU A 127 25.27 -11.32 -2.82
CA GLU A 127 26.41 -10.39 -2.84
C GLU A 127 26.37 -9.39 -1.66
N LEU A 128 25.17 -8.99 -1.23
CA LEU A 128 24.99 -8.05 -0.12
C LEU A 128 24.96 -8.71 1.26
N ALA A 129 24.86 -10.05 1.33
CA ALA A 129 24.68 -10.76 2.60
C ALA A 129 25.89 -10.68 3.54
N ASP A 130 27.09 -10.49 2.98
CA ASP A 130 28.35 -10.36 3.73
C ASP A 130 28.50 -8.99 4.41
N PHE A 131 27.69 -8.00 4.02
CA PHE A 131 27.74 -6.69 4.65
C PHE A 131 26.98 -6.71 5.99
N PRO A 132 27.57 -6.21 7.08
CA PRO A 132 26.92 -6.19 8.39
C PRO A 132 25.73 -5.22 8.44
N ALA A 133 25.74 -4.20 7.57
CA ALA A 133 24.69 -3.20 7.47
C ALA A 133 24.57 -2.62 6.05
N LEU A 134 23.33 -2.31 5.69
CA LEU A 134 22.89 -1.67 4.46
C LEU A 134 22.02 -0.47 4.83
N TRP A 135 22.04 0.57 3.99
CA TRP A 135 21.18 1.74 4.12
C TRP A 135 20.45 1.99 2.81
N PHE A 136 19.19 2.40 2.92
CA PHE A 136 18.37 2.69 1.75
C PHE A 136 18.14 4.20 1.66
N PRO A 137 18.74 4.90 0.68
CA PRO A 137 18.42 6.31 0.47
C PRO A 137 16.97 6.44 0.02
N HIS A 138 16.29 7.50 0.45
CA HIS A 138 14.88 7.74 0.19
C HIS A 138 14.65 9.09 -0.49
N TYR A 139 13.48 9.24 -1.10
CA TYR A 139 12.96 10.50 -1.61
C TYR A 139 11.49 10.62 -1.26
N ALA A 140 10.99 11.86 -1.22
CA ALA A 140 9.55 12.13 -1.20
C ALA A 140 9.03 12.23 -2.65
N ASP A 141 7.86 11.67 -2.93
CA ASP A 141 7.15 12.01 -4.16
C ASP A 141 6.57 13.44 -4.10
N PHE A 142 5.88 13.86 -5.15
CA PHE A 142 5.28 15.20 -5.18
C PHE A 142 4.12 15.39 -4.19
N ARG A 143 3.69 14.35 -3.48
CA ARG A 143 2.64 14.37 -2.43
C ARG A 143 3.25 14.28 -1.03
N GLY A 144 4.56 14.06 -0.90
CA GLY A 144 5.26 13.93 0.38
C GLY A 144 5.50 12.49 0.81
N ARG A 145 4.96 11.47 0.12
CA ARG A 145 5.17 10.07 0.52
C ARG A 145 6.61 9.65 0.28
N PHE A 146 7.20 8.96 1.25
CA PHE A 146 8.58 8.49 1.17
C PHE A 146 8.70 7.16 0.42
N TYR A 147 9.70 7.09 -0.46
CA TYR A 147 10.04 5.92 -1.27
C TYR A 147 11.54 5.68 -1.23
N PRO A 148 12.00 4.42 -1.12
CA PRO A 148 13.40 4.08 -1.33
C PRO A 148 13.80 4.34 -2.77
N ARG A 149 15.07 4.70 -2.98
CA ARG A 149 15.68 4.92 -4.29
C ARG A 149 15.99 3.62 -5.04
N PRO A 150 16.57 2.58 -4.41
CA PRO A 150 16.84 1.31 -5.11
C PRO A 150 15.54 0.67 -5.60
N GLN A 151 15.59 0.03 -6.78
CA GLN A 151 14.38 -0.46 -7.46
C GLN A 151 14.03 -1.93 -7.16
N ASP A 152 15.05 -2.78 -6.93
CA ASP A 152 14.84 -4.22 -6.77
C ASP A 152 14.83 -4.60 -5.29
N LEU A 153 15.96 -4.53 -4.60
CA LEU A 153 16.07 -4.80 -3.17
C LEU A 153 15.88 -3.51 -2.36
N HIS A 154 14.74 -3.35 -1.69
CA HIS A 154 14.44 -2.21 -0.83
C HIS A 154 13.34 -2.49 0.21
N THR A 155 13.25 -1.65 1.25
CA THR A 155 12.38 -1.83 2.44
C THR A 155 10.86 -1.80 2.18
N GLN A 156 10.45 -1.47 0.97
CA GLN A 156 9.04 -1.37 0.53
C GLN A 156 8.72 -2.36 -0.60
N GLY A 157 9.56 -3.39 -0.79
CA GLY A 157 9.35 -4.41 -1.82
C GLY A 157 8.18 -5.35 -1.49
N ASP A 158 8.05 -6.42 -2.28
CA ASP A 158 7.07 -7.47 -2.04
C ASP A 158 7.44 -8.34 -0.82
N SER A 159 6.63 -9.37 -0.56
CA SER A 159 6.81 -10.29 0.58
C SER A 159 8.23 -10.88 0.61
N LEU A 160 8.76 -11.37 -0.52
CA LEU A 160 10.11 -11.91 -0.60
C LEU A 160 11.15 -10.87 -0.21
N VAL A 161 11.10 -9.67 -0.79
CA VAL A 161 12.05 -8.59 -0.48
C VAL A 161 11.98 -8.19 0.98
N LYS A 162 10.78 -8.13 1.58
CA LYS A 162 10.60 -7.84 3.00
C LYS A 162 11.14 -8.95 3.89
N GLY A 163 10.95 -10.22 3.54
CA GLY A 163 11.51 -11.36 4.26
C GLY A 163 13.04 -11.41 4.18
N LEU A 164 13.62 -11.02 3.03
CA LEU A 164 15.07 -10.93 2.83
C LEU A 164 15.73 -9.81 3.65
N LEU A 165 14.97 -8.87 4.24
CA LEU A 165 15.51 -7.70 4.93
C LEU A 165 15.09 -7.69 6.40
N GLU A 166 16.07 -7.59 7.29
CA GLU A 166 15.86 -7.42 8.73
C GLU A 166 16.73 -6.30 9.31
N PHE A 167 16.46 -5.89 10.54
CA PHE A 167 17.27 -4.87 11.20
C PHE A 167 18.69 -5.38 11.51
N SER A 168 19.68 -4.53 11.20
CA SER A 168 21.11 -4.84 11.35
C SER A 168 21.59 -4.78 12.81
N GLU A 169 20.91 -4.06 13.69
CA GLU A 169 21.22 -4.00 15.12
C GLU A 169 20.04 -4.58 15.91
N PRO A 170 20.26 -5.55 16.82
CA PRO A 170 19.16 -6.15 17.54
C PRO A 170 18.72 -5.26 18.70
N VAL A 171 17.55 -5.58 19.26
CA VAL A 171 17.02 -4.99 20.49
C VAL A 171 16.65 -6.14 21.44
N ALA A 172 17.13 -6.05 22.68
CA ALA A 172 16.75 -6.98 23.73
C ALA A 172 15.24 -6.90 23.98
N ILE A 173 14.55 -8.04 23.94
CA ILE A 173 13.11 -8.11 24.21
C ILE A 173 12.84 -8.39 25.68
N THR A 174 11.67 -7.96 26.12
CA THR A 174 10.99 -8.39 27.34
C THR A 174 9.83 -9.33 26.99
N ASP A 175 9.07 -9.76 28.00
CA ASP A 175 7.79 -10.45 27.77
C ASP A 175 6.85 -9.66 26.86
N ARG A 176 6.97 -8.32 26.84
CA ARG A 176 6.16 -7.46 25.99
C ARG A 176 6.62 -7.49 24.53
N GLY A 177 7.92 -7.45 24.28
CA GLY A 177 8.46 -7.72 22.94
C GLY A 177 8.05 -9.10 22.45
N TRP A 178 8.13 -10.13 23.30
CA TRP A 178 7.69 -11.48 22.96
C TRP A 178 6.19 -11.57 22.63
N TYR A 179 5.34 -10.83 23.35
CA TYR A 179 3.92 -10.70 22.99
C TYR A 179 3.75 -10.15 21.57
N TRP A 180 4.40 -9.05 21.22
CA TRP A 180 4.25 -8.44 19.91
C TRP A 180 4.84 -9.26 18.76
N MET A 181 5.91 -10.02 19.02
CA MET A 181 6.40 -11.01 18.07
C MET A 181 5.31 -12.03 17.74
N ARG A 182 4.65 -12.59 18.76
CA ARG A 182 3.57 -13.57 18.56
C ARG A 182 2.37 -13.00 17.81
N VAL A 183 1.99 -11.75 18.11
CA VAL A 183 0.94 -11.05 17.33
C VAL A 183 1.35 -10.95 15.85
N ASN A 184 2.58 -10.56 15.56
CA ASN A 184 3.04 -10.38 14.19
C ASN A 184 3.21 -11.70 13.42
N VAL A 185 3.61 -12.78 14.08
CA VAL A 185 3.62 -14.13 13.49
C VAL A 185 2.22 -14.51 12.99
N ALA A 186 1.19 -14.30 13.82
CA ALA A 186 -0.20 -14.54 13.43
C ALA A 186 -0.68 -13.59 12.32
N ASN A 187 -0.27 -12.31 12.36
CA ASN A 187 -0.56 -11.36 11.28
C ASN A 187 0.00 -11.83 9.93
N TYR A 188 1.28 -12.26 9.89
CA TYR A 188 1.91 -12.74 8.65
C TYR A 188 1.27 -14.02 8.13
N PHE A 189 0.72 -14.85 9.03
CA PHE A 189 -0.05 -16.01 8.62
C PHE A 189 -1.41 -15.66 7.98
N GLY A 190 -2.00 -14.52 8.36
CA GLY A 190 -3.30 -14.03 7.85
C GLY A 190 -4.40 -13.90 8.92
N GLN A 191 -4.05 -14.02 10.20
CA GLN A 191 -4.97 -13.93 11.34
C GLN A 191 -5.16 -12.49 11.88
N ASP A 192 -4.89 -11.47 11.08
CA ASP A 192 -4.99 -10.03 11.45
C ASP A 192 -6.42 -9.53 11.75
N LYS A 193 -7.41 -10.43 11.72
CA LYS A 193 -8.82 -10.11 11.95
C LYS A 193 -9.26 -10.48 13.37
N LEU A 194 -8.46 -11.29 14.08
CA LEU A 194 -8.70 -11.64 15.48
C LEU A 194 -8.32 -10.47 16.42
N PRO A 195 -8.85 -10.43 17.65
CA PRO A 195 -8.31 -9.60 18.72
C PRO A 195 -6.82 -9.86 18.98
N LEU A 196 -6.07 -8.87 19.47
CA LEU A 196 -4.60 -8.99 19.56
C LEU A 196 -4.15 -10.15 20.47
N ASP A 197 -4.84 -10.37 21.58
CA ASP A 197 -4.52 -11.48 22.50
C ASP A 197 -4.79 -12.84 21.87
N GLU A 198 -5.86 -12.97 21.08
CA GLU A 198 -6.15 -14.19 20.33
C GLU A 198 -5.10 -14.44 19.23
N ARG A 199 -4.57 -13.39 18.61
CA ARG A 199 -3.43 -13.51 17.68
C ARG A 199 -2.17 -14.02 18.38
N ALA A 200 -1.85 -13.46 19.55
CA ALA A 200 -0.71 -13.90 20.33
C ALA A 200 -0.85 -15.36 20.80
N GLN A 201 -2.08 -15.77 21.15
CA GLN A 201 -2.39 -17.15 21.53
C GLN A 201 -2.32 -18.12 20.35
N TRP A 202 -2.83 -17.72 19.18
CA TRP A 202 -2.75 -18.52 17.95
C TRP A 202 -1.32 -18.97 17.66
N THR A 203 -0.34 -18.08 17.83
CA THR A 203 1.07 -18.42 17.64
C THR A 203 1.57 -19.48 18.62
N LEU A 204 1.12 -19.45 19.88
CA LEU A 204 1.46 -20.48 20.86
C LEU A 204 0.79 -21.83 20.52
N ASP A 205 -0.47 -21.79 20.11
CA ASP A 205 -1.23 -22.99 19.74
C ASP A 205 -0.63 -23.69 18.50
N HIS A 206 0.06 -22.96 17.64
CA HIS A 206 0.70 -23.46 16.42
C HIS A 206 2.23 -23.55 16.52
N LEU A 207 2.78 -23.46 17.74
CA LEU A 207 4.23 -23.39 17.96
C LEU A 207 4.98 -24.60 17.37
N GLU A 208 4.40 -25.81 17.43
CA GLU A 208 5.00 -27.00 16.83
C GLU A 208 5.23 -26.84 15.32
N GLY A 209 4.22 -26.36 14.59
CA GLY A 209 4.32 -26.11 13.15
C GLY A 209 5.32 -24.99 12.83
N ILE A 210 5.33 -23.93 13.64
CA ILE A 210 6.28 -22.80 13.51
C ILE A 210 7.73 -23.26 13.71
N LEU A 211 7.99 -24.08 14.74
CA LEU A 211 9.32 -24.63 15.00
C LEU A 211 9.75 -25.65 13.93
N ALA A 212 8.81 -26.40 13.36
CA ALA A 212 9.08 -27.28 12.22
C ALA A 212 9.51 -26.48 11.00
N VAL A 213 8.81 -25.39 10.67
CA VAL A 213 9.19 -24.46 9.58
C VAL A 213 10.58 -23.86 9.83
N ALA A 214 10.89 -23.43 11.05
CA ALA A 214 12.19 -22.87 11.38
C ALA A 214 13.34 -23.89 11.31
N THR A 215 13.04 -25.18 11.38
CA THR A 215 14.05 -26.25 11.40
C THR A 215 14.32 -26.82 10.01
N ASP A 216 13.25 -27.11 9.25
CA ASP A 216 13.35 -27.58 7.86
C ASP A 216 12.21 -26.99 7.00
N PRO A 217 12.36 -25.74 6.54
CA PRO A 217 11.31 -25.03 5.79
C PRO A 217 11.05 -25.63 4.41
N LEU A 218 11.93 -26.52 3.92
CA LEU A 218 11.81 -27.18 2.62
C LEU A 218 11.46 -28.67 2.75
N ASP A 219 11.04 -29.14 3.93
CA ASP A 219 10.57 -30.52 4.13
C ASP A 219 9.25 -30.79 3.38
N ASP A 220 9.16 -31.96 2.74
CA ASP A 220 8.46 -32.15 1.46
C ASP A 220 6.94 -32.25 1.54
N HIS A 221 6.27 -32.03 2.68
CA HIS A 221 4.80 -31.85 2.66
C HIS A 221 4.22 -30.96 3.75
N LYS A 222 4.63 -31.05 5.02
CA LYS A 222 3.92 -30.33 6.09
C LYS A 222 4.44 -28.91 6.33
N ALA A 223 5.75 -28.75 6.49
CA ALA A 223 6.35 -27.45 6.79
C ALA A 223 6.20 -26.50 5.60
N PHE A 224 6.61 -26.94 4.39
CA PHE A 224 6.51 -26.12 3.20
C PHE A 224 5.08 -25.66 2.90
N GLU A 225 4.09 -26.57 2.92
CA GLU A 225 2.68 -26.22 2.70
C GLU A 225 2.17 -25.23 3.76
N PHE A 226 2.55 -25.41 5.02
CA PHE A 226 2.10 -24.55 6.13
C PHE A 226 2.55 -23.09 5.97
N TRP A 227 3.80 -22.84 5.61
CA TRP A 227 4.29 -21.45 5.50
C TRP A 227 4.07 -20.84 4.11
N SER A 228 4.15 -21.63 3.03
CA SER A 228 4.09 -21.10 1.65
C SER A 228 2.70 -20.63 1.22
N THR A 229 1.65 -21.10 1.89
CA THR A 229 0.24 -20.80 1.57
C THR A 229 -0.36 -19.66 2.40
N CYS A 230 0.39 -19.11 3.35
CA CYS A 230 -0.10 -18.03 4.20
C CYS A 230 -0.07 -16.66 3.49
N ASP A 231 -0.68 -15.63 4.09
CA ASP A 231 -0.88 -14.32 3.46
C ASP A 231 0.46 -13.60 3.16
N SER A 232 1.47 -13.74 4.00
CA SER A 232 2.82 -13.13 3.87
C SER A 232 3.92 -14.17 4.13
N PRO A 233 4.17 -15.09 3.17
CA PRO A 233 4.93 -16.32 3.42
C PRO A 233 6.38 -16.07 3.82
N TRP A 234 7.05 -15.12 3.19
CA TRP A 234 8.47 -14.86 3.45
C TRP A 234 8.70 -14.09 4.75
N GLU A 235 7.81 -13.18 5.12
CA GLU A 235 7.83 -12.55 6.45
C GLU A 235 7.48 -13.54 7.55
N PHE A 236 6.52 -14.45 7.31
CA PHE A 236 6.19 -15.52 8.24
C PHE A 236 7.38 -16.46 8.46
N LEU A 237 8.06 -16.88 7.39
CA LEU A 237 9.29 -17.68 7.47
C LEU A 237 10.37 -16.98 8.29
N ALA A 238 10.62 -15.69 8.05
CA ALA A 238 11.56 -14.89 8.84
C ALA A 238 11.19 -14.88 10.33
N ALA A 239 9.89 -14.74 10.63
CA ALA A 239 9.37 -14.74 11.99
C ALA A 239 9.48 -16.11 12.67
N CYS A 240 9.28 -17.22 11.94
CA CYS A 240 9.47 -18.57 12.45
C CYS A 240 10.90 -18.81 12.93
N SER A 241 11.89 -18.40 12.13
CA SER A 241 13.31 -18.48 12.51
C SER A 241 13.61 -17.70 13.78
N GLU A 242 13.02 -16.51 13.93
CA GLU A 242 13.19 -15.71 15.13
C GLU A 242 12.49 -16.31 16.36
N VAL A 243 11.27 -16.82 16.20
CA VAL A 243 10.53 -17.54 17.27
C VAL A 243 11.37 -18.71 17.79
N LYS A 244 11.96 -19.50 16.89
CA LYS A 244 12.86 -20.59 17.29
C LYS A 244 14.02 -20.08 18.14
N ARG A 245 14.67 -18.98 17.74
CA ARG A 245 15.78 -18.39 18.50
C ARG A 245 15.34 -17.91 19.90
N VAL A 246 14.14 -17.35 20.03
CA VAL A 246 13.56 -17.00 21.33
C VAL A 246 13.31 -18.24 22.18
N CYS A 247 12.70 -19.28 21.62
CA CYS A 247 12.45 -20.54 22.34
C CYS A 247 13.75 -21.22 22.80
N ASP A 248 14.76 -21.29 21.94
CA ASP A 248 16.08 -21.84 22.30
C ASP A 248 16.72 -21.03 23.44
N PHE A 249 16.60 -19.69 23.40
CA PHE A 249 17.08 -18.82 24.47
C PHE A 249 16.31 -19.02 25.79
N MET A 250 14.98 -19.13 25.72
CA MET A 250 14.13 -19.45 26.88
C MET A 250 14.50 -20.80 27.50
N LEU A 251 14.77 -21.82 26.69
CA LEU A 251 15.19 -23.14 27.17
C LEU A 251 16.53 -23.07 27.92
N ALA A 252 17.46 -22.22 27.46
CA ALA A 252 18.76 -22.06 28.09
C ALA A 252 18.73 -21.20 29.37
N ASN A 253 17.87 -20.17 29.42
CA ASN A 253 17.92 -19.14 30.47
C ASN A 253 16.68 -19.12 31.40
N GLY A 254 15.63 -19.87 31.07
CA GLY A 254 14.35 -19.90 31.80
C GLY A 254 13.44 -18.68 31.56
N THR A 255 13.84 -17.74 30.68
CA THR A 255 13.08 -16.54 30.33
C THR A 255 13.43 -16.06 28.91
N CYS A 256 12.56 -15.26 28.30
CA CYS A 256 12.85 -14.58 27.03
C CYS A 256 13.59 -13.25 27.23
N GLU A 257 13.56 -12.71 28.44
CA GLU A 257 14.11 -11.39 28.74
C GLU A 257 15.61 -11.34 28.40
N GLY A 258 15.97 -10.32 27.62
CA GLY A 258 17.35 -10.14 27.17
C GLY A 258 17.68 -10.83 25.84
N HIS A 259 16.75 -11.59 25.24
CA HIS A 259 16.95 -12.11 23.89
C HIS A 259 17.06 -10.96 22.88
N GLU A 260 18.17 -10.90 22.16
CA GLU A 260 18.45 -9.85 21.17
C GLU A 260 17.74 -10.13 19.83
N SER A 261 16.55 -9.55 19.64
CA SER A 261 15.73 -9.76 18.45
C SER A 261 15.90 -8.70 17.37
N ARG A 262 15.80 -9.14 16.12
CA ARG A 262 15.89 -8.35 14.87
C ARG A 262 14.59 -8.31 14.09
N MET A 263 13.57 -9.04 14.55
CA MET A 263 12.29 -9.14 13.89
C MET A 263 11.69 -7.74 13.66
N VAL A 264 11.29 -7.51 12.41
CA VAL A 264 10.52 -6.34 12.03
C VAL A 264 9.06 -6.65 12.30
N CYS A 265 8.44 -5.95 13.23
CA CYS A 265 6.99 -5.99 13.45
C CYS A 265 6.33 -4.87 12.65
N ARG A 266 5.19 -5.14 12.00
CA ARG A 266 4.49 -4.19 11.12
C ARG A 266 3.01 -4.11 11.52
N TYR A 267 2.49 -2.89 11.47
CA TYR A 267 1.11 -2.55 11.84
C TYR A 267 0.50 -1.72 10.73
N ASP A 268 -0.61 -2.20 10.18
CA ASP A 268 -1.27 -1.57 9.04
C ASP A 268 -2.50 -0.78 9.49
N ALA A 269 -2.70 0.38 8.86
CA ALA A 269 -3.96 1.08 8.94
C ALA A 269 -5.10 0.22 8.37
N THR A 270 -6.29 0.25 8.98
CA THR A 270 -7.47 -0.44 8.43
C THR A 270 -7.82 0.07 7.02
N CYS A 271 -7.92 1.39 6.87
CA CYS A 271 -8.14 2.08 5.60
C CYS A 271 -7.70 3.55 5.71
N SER A 272 -6.39 3.82 5.58
CA SER A 272 -5.79 5.13 5.86
C SER A 272 -6.52 6.31 5.21
N GLY A 273 -6.83 6.23 3.90
CA GLY A 273 -7.53 7.31 3.21
C GLY A 273 -8.88 7.70 3.84
N ILE A 274 -9.69 6.72 4.26
CA ILE A 274 -10.97 6.99 4.93
C ILE A 274 -10.74 7.48 6.35
N GLN A 275 -9.74 6.96 7.08
CA GLN A 275 -9.39 7.43 8.43
C GLN A 275 -9.08 8.94 8.41
N HIS A 276 -8.21 9.37 7.49
CA HIS A 276 -7.86 10.79 7.35
C HIS A 276 -9.04 11.66 6.90
N LEU A 277 -9.85 11.19 5.94
CA LEU A 277 -11.03 11.94 5.47
C LEU A 277 -12.11 12.06 6.56
N ALA A 278 -12.35 10.99 7.32
CA ALA A 278 -13.29 11.00 8.45
C ALA A 278 -12.84 11.99 9.52
N ALA A 279 -11.54 12.01 9.85
CA ALA A 279 -10.99 12.94 10.84
C ALA A 279 -11.02 14.39 10.37
N LEU A 280 -10.71 14.66 9.09
CA LEU A 280 -10.83 16.01 8.49
C LEU A 280 -12.25 16.56 8.54
N MET A 281 -13.24 15.70 8.30
CA MET A 281 -14.67 16.06 8.31
C MET A 281 -15.33 15.95 9.68
N LYS A 282 -14.59 15.49 10.69
CA LYS A 282 -15.12 15.19 12.02
C LYS A 282 -16.32 14.24 12.00
N ASP A 283 -16.28 13.23 11.14
CA ASP A 283 -17.39 12.29 10.93
C ASP A 283 -17.27 11.02 11.78
N GLU A 284 -18.14 10.88 12.78
CA GLU A 284 -18.18 9.72 13.69
C GLU A 284 -18.53 8.42 12.96
N LYS A 285 -19.47 8.47 12.00
CA LYS A 285 -19.98 7.27 11.32
C LYS A 285 -18.89 6.58 10.52
N SER A 286 -18.14 7.32 9.71
CA SER A 286 -17.00 6.78 8.97
C SER A 286 -15.87 6.39 9.93
N ALA A 287 -15.61 7.19 10.98
CA ALA A 287 -14.55 6.93 11.95
C ALA A 287 -14.73 5.58 12.68
N VAL A 288 -15.96 5.17 13.00
CA VAL A 288 -16.25 3.82 13.52
C VAL A 288 -15.83 2.74 12.53
N ARG A 289 -16.31 2.82 11.27
CA ARG A 289 -16.10 1.78 10.24
C ARG A 289 -14.63 1.52 9.90
N VAL A 290 -13.74 2.46 10.20
CA VAL A 290 -12.30 2.33 9.96
C VAL A 290 -11.47 2.37 11.24
N ASN A 291 -12.09 2.00 12.36
CA ASN A 291 -11.44 1.79 13.65
C ASN A 291 -10.71 3.04 14.19
N VAL A 292 -11.12 4.25 13.81
CA VAL A 292 -10.67 5.48 14.48
C VAL A 292 -11.39 5.62 15.83
N LEU A 293 -12.67 5.27 15.89
CA LEU A 293 -13.41 5.20 17.15
C LEU A 293 -13.43 3.76 17.68
N PRO A 294 -13.18 3.56 18.99
CA PRO A 294 -13.25 2.23 19.60
C PRO A 294 -14.71 1.76 19.71
N THR A 295 -14.96 0.54 19.25
CA THR A 295 -16.24 -0.17 19.44
C THR A 295 -16.10 -1.43 20.30
N GLY A 296 -14.86 -1.81 20.64
CA GLY A 296 -14.54 -3.09 21.28
C GLY A 296 -14.42 -4.26 20.28
N ASN A 297 -14.77 -4.06 19.01
CA ASN A 297 -14.57 -5.03 17.94
C ASN A 297 -13.69 -4.42 16.84
N ARG A 298 -13.12 -5.28 15.98
CA ARG A 298 -12.45 -4.83 14.76
C ARG A 298 -13.48 -4.66 13.65
N GLU A 299 -13.81 -3.41 13.33
CA GLU A 299 -14.71 -3.08 12.23
C GLU A 299 -14.04 -3.39 10.88
N ASP A 300 -14.85 -3.84 9.91
CA ASP A 300 -14.40 -4.23 8.58
C ASP A 300 -15.27 -3.58 7.50
N ILE A 301 -14.92 -2.34 7.15
CA ILE A 301 -15.62 -1.57 6.10
C ILE A 301 -15.77 -2.34 4.77
N TYR A 302 -14.83 -3.23 4.45
CA TYR A 302 -14.89 -4.01 3.21
C TYR A 302 -15.99 -5.07 3.29
N LYS A 303 -16.14 -5.70 4.46
CA LYS A 303 -17.23 -6.63 4.74
C LYS A 303 -18.58 -5.90 4.75
N ASP A 304 -18.67 -4.76 5.43
CA ASP A 304 -19.90 -3.97 5.50
C ASP A 304 -20.40 -3.57 4.10
N VAL A 305 -19.50 -3.04 3.27
CA VAL A 305 -19.84 -2.68 1.87
C VAL A 305 -20.21 -3.92 1.06
N ALA A 306 -19.50 -5.05 1.24
CA ALA A 306 -19.85 -6.29 0.56
C ALA A 306 -21.26 -6.77 0.94
N GLU A 307 -21.65 -6.68 2.22
CA GLU A 307 -22.98 -7.08 2.70
C GLU A 307 -24.10 -6.22 2.11
N VAL A 308 -23.89 -4.90 2.02
CA VAL A 308 -24.83 -4.00 1.33
C VAL A 308 -24.96 -4.37 -0.15
N VAL A 309 -23.84 -4.59 -0.84
CA VAL A 309 -23.84 -4.98 -2.26
C VAL A 309 -24.53 -6.35 -2.45
N MET A 310 -24.26 -7.33 -1.59
CA MET A 310 -24.89 -8.65 -1.63
C MET A 310 -26.41 -8.53 -1.48
N ALA A 311 -26.89 -7.72 -0.54
CA ALA A 311 -28.32 -7.50 -0.31
C ALA A 311 -28.99 -6.82 -1.52
N ASP A 312 -28.33 -5.85 -2.14
CA ASP A 312 -28.83 -5.18 -3.33
C ASP A 312 -28.84 -6.09 -4.56
N VAL A 313 -27.79 -6.87 -4.77
CA VAL A 313 -27.74 -7.88 -5.83
C VAL A 313 -28.87 -8.89 -5.65
N GLN A 314 -29.06 -9.40 -4.43
CA GLN A 314 -30.13 -10.36 -4.15
C GLN A 314 -31.52 -9.74 -4.40
N ARG A 315 -31.73 -8.48 -4.01
CA ARG A 315 -33.00 -7.77 -4.27
C ARG A 315 -33.28 -7.63 -5.76
N ASP A 316 -32.27 -7.30 -6.54
CA ASP A 316 -32.38 -7.10 -7.98
C ASP A 316 -32.64 -8.40 -8.76
N THR A 317 -32.26 -9.57 -8.22
CA THR A 317 -32.57 -10.86 -8.86
C THR A 317 -34.07 -11.14 -8.96
N VAL A 318 -34.88 -10.58 -8.05
CA VAL A 318 -36.31 -10.90 -7.93
C VAL A 318 -37.21 -9.92 -8.69
N ASN A 319 -36.84 -8.63 -8.75
CA ASN A 319 -37.76 -7.60 -9.28
C ASN A 319 -37.04 -6.36 -9.84
N SER A 320 -36.14 -6.54 -10.81
CA SER A 320 -35.48 -5.40 -11.48
C SER A 320 -35.31 -5.64 -12.98
N ALA A 321 -35.21 -4.55 -13.76
CA ALA A 321 -34.80 -4.62 -15.16
C ALA A 321 -33.39 -5.22 -15.33
N THR A 322 -32.60 -5.26 -14.25
CA THR A 322 -31.26 -5.83 -14.16
C THR A 322 -31.23 -7.27 -13.64
N ALA A 323 -32.37 -7.95 -13.48
CA ALA A 323 -32.45 -9.28 -12.86
C ALA A 323 -31.55 -10.35 -13.51
N ALA A 324 -31.42 -10.32 -14.84
CA ALA A 324 -30.53 -11.23 -15.58
C ALA A 324 -29.06 -11.01 -15.21
N THR A 325 -28.61 -9.75 -15.13
CA THR A 325 -27.24 -9.39 -14.77
C THR A 325 -26.97 -9.59 -13.28
N ALA A 326 -27.93 -9.30 -12.41
CA ALA A 326 -27.85 -9.54 -10.97
C ALA A 326 -27.67 -11.04 -10.67
N SER A 327 -28.41 -11.90 -11.38
CA SER A 327 -28.29 -13.36 -11.26
C SER A 327 -26.90 -13.89 -11.60
N GLN A 328 -26.11 -13.18 -12.40
CA GLN A 328 -24.72 -13.58 -12.71
C GLN A 328 -23.78 -13.40 -11.50
N TRP A 329 -24.15 -12.54 -10.55
CA TRP A 329 -23.39 -12.19 -9.34
C TRP A 329 -23.94 -12.79 -8.05
N ALA A 330 -25.18 -13.29 -8.06
CA ALA A 330 -25.80 -13.93 -6.91
C ALA A 330 -24.89 -15.06 -6.38
N GLY A 331 -24.54 -14.99 -5.09
CA GLY A 331 -23.64 -15.94 -4.43
C GLY A 331 -22.15 -15.83 -4.79
N LYS A 332 -21.73 -14.83 -5.59
CA LYS A 332 -20.33 -14.62 -6.00
C LYS A 332 -19.70 -13.32 -5.49
N VAL A 333 -20.50 -12.43 -4.90
CA VAL A 333 -19.99 -11.22 -4.28
C VAL A 333 -19.42 -11.58 -2.91
N GLU A 334 -18.15 -11.27 -2.71
CA GLU A 334 -17.45 -11.45 -1.44
C GLU A 334 -16.68 -10.19 -1.05
N ARG A 335 -16.16 -10.15 0.18
CA ARG A 335 -15.30 -9.06 0.67
C ARG A 335 -14.15 -8.75 -0.30
N LYS A 336 -13.53 -9.78 -0.89
CA LYS A 336 -12.41 -9.64 -1.83
C LYS A 336 -12.82 -8.90 -3.11
N THR A 337 -14.06 -9.12 -3.59
CA THR A 337 -14.61 -8.48 -4.80
C THR A 337 -14.69 -6.96 -4.68
N VAL A 338 -15.05 -6.46 -3.50
CA VAL A 338 -15.24 -5.01 -3.27
C VAL A 338 -13.99 -4.32 -2.70
N LYS A 339 -13.09 -5.07 -2.05
CA LYS A 339 -11.94 -4.55 -1.30
C LYS A 339 -11.16 -3.48 -2.06
N ARG A 340 -10.72 -3.78 -3.30
CA ARG A 340 -9.88 -2.87 -4.09
C ARG A 340 -10.60 -1.55 -4.43
N ALA A 341 -11.89 -1.62 -4.74
CA ALA A 341 -12.70 -0.45 -5.05
C ALA A 341 -12.86 0.45 -3.82
N VAL A 342 -13.18 -0.14 -2.66
CA VAL A 342 -13.29 0.58 -1.38
C VAL A 342 -11.95 1.22 -1.01
N MET A 343 -10.83 0.48 -1.10
CA MET A 343 -9.48 0.98 -0.79
C MET A 343 -9.04 2.14 -1.69
N THR A 344 -9.45 2.14 -2.96
CA THR A 344 -9.00 3.13 -3.95
C THR A 344 -9.93 4.34 -4.09
N THR A 345 -11.13 4.28 -3.51
CA THR A 345 -12.12 5.38 -3.50
C THR A 345 -11.62 6.65 -2.82
N PRO A 346 -11.03 6.61 -1.61
CA PRO A 346 -10.43 7.80 -0.97
C PRO A 346 -9.37 8.48 -1.84
N TYR A 347 -8.74 7.71 -2.72
CA TYR A 347 -7.71 8.14 -3.64
C TYR A 347 -8.26 8.49 -5.03
N GLY A 348 -9.56 8.75 -5.14
CA GLY A 348 -10.18 9.35 -6.32
C GLY A 348 -10.32 8.40 -7.51
N VAL A 349 -10.35 7.08 -7.29
CA VAL A 349 -10.73 6.16 -8.38
C VAL A 349 -12.12 6.55 -8.91
N SER A 350 -12.25 6.63 -10.24
CA SER A 350 -13.55 6.85 -10.88
C SER A 350 -14.34 5.54 -10.97
N GLU A 351 -15.65 5.60 -11.21
CA GLU A 351 -16.48 4.41 -11.50
C GLU A 351 -15.88 3.54 -12.62
N ARG A 352 -15.47 4.16 -13.73
CA ARG A 352 -14.78 3.45 -14.82
C ARG A 352 -13.48 2.75 -14.36
N GLY A 353 -12.83 3.31 -13.35
CA GLY A 353 -11.64 2.74 -12.73
C GLY A 353 -11.98 1.50 -11.90
N ILE A 354 -13.06 1.55 -11.12
CA ILE A 354 -13.61 0.40 -10.37
C ILE A 354 -14.00 -0.73 -11.34
N LEU A 355 -14.72 -0.40 -12.42
CA LEU A 355 -15.06 -1.37 -13.47
C LEU A 355 -13.80 -2.05 -14.03
N THR A 356 -12.78 -1.24 -14.35
CA THR A 356 -11.50 -1.74 -14.88
C THR A 356 -10.82 -2.67 -13.87
N GLN A 357 -10.84 -2.32 -12.57
CA GLN A 357 -10.31 -3.17 -11.50
C GLN A 357 -11.04 -4.52 -11.44
N LEU A 358 -12.38 -4.53 -11.46
CA LEU A 358 -13.16 -5.77 -11.41
C LEU A 358 -12.83 -6.72 -12.58
N ILE A 359 -12.62 -6.17 -13.78
CA ILE A 359 -12.23 -6.96 -14.95
C ILE A 359 -10.78 -7.44 -14.83
N GLN A 360 -9.86 -6.58 -14.41
CA GLN A 360 -8.44 -6.93 -14.28
C GLN A 360 -8.16 -7.94 -13.18
N ASP A 361 -8.95 -7.90 -12.10
CA ASP A 361 -8.85 -8.82 -10.97
C ASP A 361 -9.52 -10.17 -11.28
N GLY A 362 -10.14 -10.32 -12.47
CA GLY A 362 -10.73 -11.57 -12.94
C GLY A 362 -12.06 -11.94 -12.28
N PHE A 363 -12.66 -11.06 -11.46
CA PHE A 363 -13.91 -11.36 -10.75
C PHE A 363 -15.10 -11.60 -11.68
N ALA A 364 -15.01 -11.15 -12.94
CA ALA A 364 -16.04 -11.36 -13.96
C ALA A 364 -15.69 -12.49 -14.95
N ASP A 365 -14.58 -13.22 -14.75
CA ASP A 365 -14.09 -14.20 -15.73
C ASP A 365 -14.94 -15.47 -15.83
N HIS A 366 -15.85 -15.71 -14.88
CA HIS A 366 -16.91 -16.72 -14.98
C HIS A 366 -17.92 -16.44 -16.10
N ILE A 367 -17.82 -15.31 -16.80
CA ILE A 367 -18.64 -14.94 -17.95
C ILE A 367 -17.78 -14.96 -19.21
N GLU A 368 -17.98 -15.94 -20.09
CA GLU A 368 -17.18 -16.13 -21.30
C GLU A 368 -17.40 -15.03 -22.36
N ASN A 369 -18.65 -14.57 -22.51
CA ASN A 369 -19.00 -13.54 -23.47
C ASN A 369 -18.50 -12.17 -22.99
N GLY A 370 -17.54 -11.57 -23.73
CA GLY A 370 -16.92 -10.31 -23.34
C GLY A 370 -17.88 -9.11 -23.20
N LYS A 371 -18.97 -9.05 -23.97
CA LYS A 371 -19.98 -7.98 -23.83
C LYS A 371 -20.79 -8.15 -22.55
N GLU A 372 -21.21 -9.37 -22.25
CA GLU A 372 -21.94 -9.69 -21.03
C GLU A 372 -21.05 -9.54 -19.79
N ARG A 373 -19.77 -9.94 -19.89
CA ARG A 373 -18.75 -9.73 -18.85
C ARG A 373 -18.64 -8.25 -18.49
N TYR A 374 -18.55 -7.40 -19.50
CA TYR A 374 -18.48 -5.95 -19.29
C TYR A 374 -19.75 -5.41 -18.64
N ALA A 375 -20.93 -5.81 -19.13
CA ALA A 375 -22.21 -5.38 -18.56
C ALA A 375 -22.38 -5.85 -17.10
N ALA A 376 -21.93 -7.06 -16.77
CA ALA A 376 -21.94 -7.58 -15.42
C ALA A 376 -20.99 -6.80 -14.50
N ALA A 377 -19.77 -6.51 -14.95
CA ALA A 377 -18.81 -5.71 -14.20
C ALA A 377 -19.31 -4.26 -13.98
N ASP A 378 -19.95 -3.67 -14.98
CA ASP A 378 -20.57 -2.34 -14.89
C ASP A 378 -21.71 -2.33 -13.87
N TYR A 379 -22.62 -3.31 -13.92
CA TYR A 379 -23.69 -3.47 -12.94
C TYR A 379 -23.14 -3.56 -11.51
N LEU A 380 -22.14 -4.41 -11.27
CA LEU A 380 -21.55 -4.54 -9.93
C LEU A 380 -20.83 -3.26 -9.50
N THR A 381 -20.18 -2.56 -10.44
CA THR A 381 -19.57 -1.24 -10.18
C THR A 381 -20.62 -0.26 -9.65
N GLN A 382 -21.79 -0.18 -10.29
CA GLN A 382 -22.86 0.72 -9.84
C GLN A 382 -23.35 0.37 -8.42
N LYS A 383 -23.43 -0.92 -8.07
CA LYS A 383 -23.79 -1.35 -6.71
C LYS A 383 -22.73 -0.99 -5.69
N ILE A 384 -21.45 -1.20 -6.00
CA ILE A 384 -20.34 -0.82 -5.13
C ILE A 384 -20.33 0.70 -4.90
N VAL A 385 -20.53 1.49 -5.95
CA VAL A 385 -20.55 2.96 -5.86
C VAL A 385 -21.70 3.42 -4.98
N GLY A 386 -22.91 2.88 -5.18
CA GLY A 386 -24.07 3.19 -4.34
C GLY A 386 -23.85 2.83 -2.87
N ALA A 387 -23.32 1.64 -2.59
CA ALA A 387 -23.00 1.21 -1.23
C ALA A 387 -21.95 2.13 -0.57
N LEU A 388 -20.97 2.62 -1.34
CA LEU A 388 -19.98 3.58 -0.86
C LEU A 388 -20.57 4.95 -0.61
N ASP A 389 -21.50 5.42 -1.44
CA ASP A 389 -22.19 6.70 -1.22
C ASP A 389 -22.94 6.73 0.11
N GLU A 390 -23.58 5.62 0.49
CA GLU A 390 -24.25 5.47 1.78
C GLU A 390 -23.26 5.32 2.95
N SER A 391 -22.11 4.70 2.71
CA SER A 391 -21.16 4.31 3.75
C SER A 391 -20.15 5.39 4.15
N ILE A 392 -19.79 6.28 3.22
CA ILE A 392 -18.72 7.29 3.40
C ILE A 392 -19.08 8.67 2.85
N GLU A 393 -20.32 9.12 3.10
CA GLU A 393 -20.85 10.41 2.61
C GLU A 393 -19.95 11.60 2.99
N ALA A 394 -19.58 11.72 4.27
CA ALA A 394 -18.76 12.84 4.74
C ALA A 394 -17.34 12.84 4.12
N PRO A 395 -16.61 11.71 4.07
CA PRO A 395 -15.39 11.59 3.27
C PRO A 395 -15.54 12.06 1.81
N ARG A 396 -16.64 11.71 1.13
CA ARG A 396 -16.89 12.19 -0.25
C ARG A 396 -17.06 13.70 -0.32
N ARG A 397 -17.74 14.33 0.65
CA ARG A 397 -17.86 15.80 0.72
C ARG A 397 -16.49 16.49 0.84
N ALA A 398 -15.55 15.94 1.61
CA ALA A 398 -14.18 16.45 1.64
C ALA A 398 -13.47 16.31 0.28
N MET A 399 -13.62 15.17 -0.38
CA MET A 399 -13.03 14.97 -1.71
C MET A 399 -13.60 15.97 -2.74
N ASP A 400 -14.90 16.21 -2.71
CA ASP A 400 -15.56 17.19 -3.59
C ASP A 400 -15.17 18.63 -3.26
N TYR A 401 -14.93 18.95 -1.99
CA TYR A 401 -14.35 20.23 -1.59
C TYR A 401 -12.95 20.43 -2.18
N PHE A 402 -12.04 19.46 -2.07
CA PHE A 402 -10.71 19.58 -2.69
C PHE A 402 -10.78 19.75 -4.21
N ARG A 403 -11.71 19.03 -4.87
CA ARG A 403 -11.97 19.15 -6.30
C ARG A 403 -12.50 20.54 -6.67
N SER A 404 -13.42 21.10 -5.89
CA SER A 404 -14.00 22.43 -6.16
C SER A 404 -12.96 23.53 -6.00
N VAL A 405 -12.11 23.47 -4.98
CA VAL A 405 -10.99 24.40 -4.79
C VAL A 405 -9.99 24.30 -5.96
N ALA A 406 -9.68 23.09 -6.42
CA ALA A 406 -8.78 22.91 -7.56
C ALA A 406 -9.34 23.50 -8.87
N VAL A 407 -10.65 23.34 -9.12
CA VAL A 407 -11.34 23.97 -10.27
C VAL A 407 -11.34 25.48 -10.13
N PHE A 408 -11.68 26.00 -8.95
CA PHE A 408 -11.73 27.43 -8.67
C PHE A 408 -10.39 28.15 -8.96
N LEU A 409 -9.27 27.53 -8.57
CA LEU A 409 -7.92 28.06 -8.84
C LEU A 409 -7.53 27.89 -10.31
N GLU A 410 -7.89 26.76 -10.92
CA GLU A 410 -7.59 26.47 -12.33
C GLU A 410 -8.26 27.47 -13.28
N GLU A 411 -9.52 27.83 -13.04
CA GLU A 411 -10.25 28.88 -13.79
C GLU A 411 -9.56 30.26 -13.72
N ARG A 412 -8.73 30.48 -12.69
CA ARG A 412 -7.92 31.69 -12.49
C ARG A 412 -6.49 31.55 -12.99
N GLY A 413 -6.14 30.42 -13.60
CA GLY A 413 -4.78 30.13 -14.06
C GLY A 413 -3.78 29.92 -12.91
N LEU A 414 -4.26 29.60 -11.71
CA LEU A 414 -3.43 29.36 -10.52
C LEU A 414 -3.31 27.86 -10.22
N PRO A 415 -2.11 27.37 -9.85
CA PRO A 415 -1.96 25.99 -9.39
C PRO A 415 -2.52 25.82 -7.98
N LEU A 416 -2.91 24.59 -7.63
CA LEU A 416 -3.25 24.25 -6.25
C LEU A 416 -1.94 24.04 -5.47
N VAL A 417 -1.72 24.84 -4.42
CA VAL A 417 -0.55 24.76 -3.53
C VAL A 417 -1.05 24.83 -2.09
N TRP A 418 -0.56 23.93 -1.22
CA TRP A 418 -1.00 23.83 0.17
C TRP A 418 0.14 23.39 1.08
N ASP A 419 -0.02 23.63 2.38
CA ASP A 419 0.89 23.15 3.42
C ASP A 419 0.27 21.99 4.22
N THR A 420 1.10 21.11 4.76
CA THR A 420 0.70 20.12 5.77
C THR A 420 1.40 20.39 7.10
N PRO A 421 0.81 19.99 8.25
CA PRO A 421 1.37 20.27 9.57
C PRO A 421 2.77 19.69 9.83
N SER A 422 3.20 18.68 9.05
CA SER A 422 4.55 18.12 9.16
C SER A 422 5.66 19.03 8.59
N GLY A 423 5.31 20.10 7.87
CA GLY A 423 6.27 20.98 7.19
C GLY A 423 6.50 20.63 5.71
N PHE A 424 5.57 19.92 5.08
CA PHE A 424 5.54 19.67 3.65
C PHE A 424 4.67 20.72 2.93
N THR A 425 5.16 21.27 1.82
CA THR A 425 4.36 22.11 0.91
C THR A 425 4.14 21.35 -0.39
N GLY A 426 2.88 21.02 -0.68
CA GLY A 426 2.47 20.34 -1.92
C GLY A 426 2.10 21.32 -3.02
N LYS A 427 2.44 21.00 -4.27
CA LYS A 427 1.98 21.73 -5.47
C LYS A 427 1.45 20.76 -6.51
N GLN A 428 0.20 20.99 -6.91
CA GLN A 428 -0.45 20.32 -8.01
C GLN A 428 -0.63 21.27 -9.19
N ALA A 429 0.08 21.00 -10.28
CA ALA A 429 0.01 21.76 -11.53
C ALA A 429 0.04 20.78 -12.72
N TYR A 430 -1.13 20.28 -13.15
CA TYR A 430 -1.23 19.43 -14.33
C TYR A 430 -1.29 20.27 -15.61
N TYR A 431 -0.14 20.71 -16.13
CA TYR A 431 -0.09 21.50 -17.37
C TYR A 431 -0.41 20.67 -18.61
N LYS A 432 -0.84 21.36 -19.68
CA LYS A 432 -0.83 20.78 -21.03
C LYS A 432 0.60 20.40 -21.41
N THR A 433 0.72 19.39 -22.25
CA THR A 433 2.00 18.83 -22.65
C THR A 433 2.18 19.00 -24.15
N ALA A 434 3.33 19.48 -24.57
CA ALA A 434 3.74 19.51 -25.96
C ALA A 434 4.61 18.30 -26.29
N GLU A 435 4.70 17.96 -27.57
CA GLU A 435 5.51 16.86 -28.06
C GLU A 435 6.53 17.38 -29.07
N LYS A 436 7.76 16.86 -29.02
CA LYS A 436 8.81 17.11 -30.01
C LYS A 436 9.36 15.78 -30.49
N ARG A 437 9.23 15.53 -31.79
CA ARG A 437 9.85 14.35 -32.42
C ARG A 437 11.29 14.67 -32.79
N ILE A 438 12.20 13.79 -32.40
CA ILE A 438 13.62 13.82 -32.75
C ILE A 438 13.92 12.60 -33.61
N ASP A 439 14.35 12.84 -34.84
CA ASP A 439 14.84 11.78 -35.72
C ASP A 439 16.31 11.51 -35.38
N THR A 440 16.65 10.26 -35.09
CA THR A 440 18.02 9.80 -34.77
C THR A 440 18.46 8.75 -35.78
N LEU A 441 19.75 8.40 -35.78
CA LEU A 441 20.28 7.31 -36.62
C LEU A 441 19.63 5.94 -36.34
N HIS A 442 19.08 5.74 -35.12
CA HIS A 442 18.47 4.48 -34.68
C HIS A 442 16.94 4.49 -34.69
N GLY A 443 16.31 5.55 -35.21
CA GLY A 443 14.85 5.68 -35.26
C GLY A 443 14.36 7.01 -34.69
N LYS A 444 13.06 7.09 -34.42
CA LYS A 444 12.39 8.33 -34.01
C LYS A 444 12.08 8.28 -32.51
N VAL A 445 12.52 9.30 -31.78
CA VAL A 445 12.22 9.48 -30.36
C VAL A 445 11.18 10.60 -30.21
N MET A 446 10.10 10.34 -29.49
CA MET A 446 9.11 11.36 -29.13
C MET A 446 9.41 11.87 -27.72
N LEU A 447 9.83 13.11 -27.60
CA LEU A 447 9.93 13.81 -26.32
C LEU A 447 8.59 14.47 -26.00
N ARG A 448 8.12 14.33 -24.76
CA ARG A 448 6.98 15.08 -24.23
C ARG A 448 7.51 16.06 -23.19
N TYR A 449 6.94 17.26 -23.08
CA TYR A 449 7.32 18.23 -22.06
C TYR A 449 6.12 19.10 -21.67
N GLU A 450 6.16 19.70 -20.48
CA GLU A 450 5.12 20.63 -20.03
C GLU A 450 5.13 21.92 -20.83
N GLU A 451 3.94 22.44 -21.10
CA GLU A 451 3.71 23.73 -21.74
C GLU A 451 2.82 24.59 -20.83
N PRO A 452 3.38 25.26 -19.80
CA PRO A 452 2.60 26.06 -18.86
C PRO A 452 1.78 27.17 -19.53
N VAL A 453 2.29 27.73 -20.64
CA VAL A 453 1.61 28.77 -21.43
C VAL A 453 0.30 28.27 -22.04
N ALA A 454 0.20 26.97 -22.35
CA ALA A 454 -1.03 26.36 -22.86
C ALA A 454 -2.09 26.10 -21.77
N GLY A 455 -1.77 26.41 -20.51
CA GLY A 455 -2.64 26.27 -19.35
C GLY A 455 -2.69 24.85 -18.78
N PHE A 456 -3.65 24.62 -17.88
CA PHE A 456 -3.84 23.34 -17.22
C PHE A 456 -4.62 22.32 -18.07
N LYS A 457 -4.57 21.05 -17.66
CA LYS A 457 -5.49 19.98 -18.08
C LYS A 457 -6.62 19.91 -17.05
N PRO A 458 -7.80 20.54 -17.28
CA PRO A 458 -8.82 20.76 -16.25
C PRO A 458 -9.29 19.46 -15.57
N GLY A 459 -9.57 18.42 -16.38
CA GLY A 459 -10.00 17.12 -15.86
C GLY A 459 -8.97 16.44 -14.95
N LYS A 460 -7.67 16.55 -15.26
CA LYS A 460 -6.61 15.99 -14.40
C LYS A 460 -6.41 16.82 -13.14
N GLN A 461 -6.50 18.15 -13.25
CA GLN A 461 -6.40 19.07 -12.12
C GLN A 461 -7.53 18.82 -11.11
N LYS A 462 -8.77 18.67 -11.58
CA LYS A 462 -9.92 18.31 -10.73
C LYS A 462 -9.74 16.93 -10.10
N LEU A 463 -9.56 15.88 -10.91
CA LEU A 463 -9.56 14.49 -10.41
C LEU A 463 -8.37 14.18 -9.49
N GLY A 464 -7.22 14.84 -9.69
CA GLY A 464 -6.03 14.63 -8.86
C GLY A 464 -6.07 15.31 -7.49
N ALA A 465 -6.94 16.31 -7.28
CA ALA A 465 -6.90 17.16 -6.09
C ALA A 465 -7.11 16.36 -4.79
N ALA A 466 -8.23 15.64 -4.71
CA ALA A 466 -8.57 14.83 -3.53
C ALA A 466 -7.47 13.80 -3.16
N PRO A 467 -7.04 12.89 -4.06
CA PRO A 467 -5.98 11.94 -3.73
C PRO A 467 -4.68 12.62 -3.32
N ASN A 468 -4.26 13.68 -4.01
CA ASN A 468 -2.98 14.31 -3.72
C ASN A 468 -2.98 14.99 -2.35
N VAL A 469 -4.09 15.62 -1.95
CA VAL A 469 -4.24 16.20 -0.62
C VAL A 469 -4.27 15.11 0.45
N VAL A 470 -5.10 14.08 0.29
CA VAL A 470 -5.19 12.96 1.27
C VAL A 470 -3.83 12.27 1.43
N HIS A 471 -3.14 11.98 0.32
CA HIS A 471 -1.78 11.42 0.33
C HIS A 471 -0.77 12.29 1.07
N SER A 472 -0.94 13.62 1.03
CA SER A 472 -0.05 14.51 1.76
C SER A 472 -0.30 14.51 3.27
N PHE A 473 -1.54 14.21 3.70
CA PHE A 473 -1.88 14.09 5.11
C PHE A 473 -1.44 12.74 5.70
N ASP A 474 -1.54 11.64 4.96
CA ASP A 474 -0.96 10.37 5.41
C ASP A 474 0.57 10.44 5.53
N ALA A 475 1.24 11.06 4.56
CA ALA A 475 2.67 11.29 4.62
C ALA A 475 3.06 12.22 5.78
N ALA A 476 2.23 13.22 6.09
CA ALA A 476 2.42 14.09 7.25
C ALA A 476 2.30 13.30 8.56
N HIS A 477 1.30 12.43 8.68
CA HIS A 477 1.12 11.57 9.85
C HIS A 477 2.33 10.65 10.05
N LEU A 478 2.76 9.92 9.01
CA LEU A 478 3.97 9.10 9.05
C LEU A 478 5.20 9.91 9.49
N ALA A 479 5.40 11.10 8.92
CA ALA A 479 6.54 11.94 9.28
C ALA A 479 6.52 12.38 10.75
N LEU A 480 5.36 12.76 11.28
CA LEU A 480 5.20 13.13 12.69
C LEU A 480 5.46 11.93 13.61
N VAL A 481 4.94 10.75 13.27
CA VAL A 481 5.21 9.50 14.01
C VAL A 481 6.68 9.16 13.99
N CYS A 482 7.35 9.27 12.83
CA CYS A 482 8.78 9.01 12.71
C CYS A 482 9.62 9.91 13.62
N VAL A 483 9.31 11.22 13.67
CA VAL A 483 10.02 12.17 14.54
C VAL A 483 9.73 11.89 16.01
N GLU A 484 8.51 11.53 16.37
CA GLU A 484 8.16 11.16 17.74
C GLU A 484 8.89 9.88 18.20
N MET A 485 8.91 8.84 17.35
CA MET A 485 9.66 7.61 17.61
C MET A 485 11.15 7.88 17.82
N LYS A 486 11.74 8.74 16.98
CA LYS A 486 13.13 9.20 17.16
C LYS A 486 13.34 9.90 18.50
N ARG A 487 12.42 10.78 18.92
CA ARG A 487 12.51 11.48 20.22
C ARG A 487 12.46 10.52 21.40
N ARG A 488 11.69 9.43 21.27
CA ARG A 488 11.62 8.34 22.25
C ARG A 488 12.81 7.38 22.19
N GLY A 489 13.83 7.68 21.38
CA GLY A 489 15.05 6.89 21.28
C GLY A 489 14.96 5.70 20.33
N VAL A 490 13.88 5.55 19.57
CA VAL A 490 13.75 4.45 18.60
C VAL A 490 14.56 4.76 17.35
N ARG A 491 15.60 3.93 17.15
CA ARG A 491 16.55 4.07 16.05
C ARG A 491 16.01 3.55 14.73
N ASP A 492 15.43 2.36 14.74
CA ASP A 492 15.13 1.59 13.54
C ASP A 492 13.62 1.54 13.25
N LEU A 493 13.25 1.99 12.05
CA LEU A 493 11.87 2.08 11.59
C LEU A 493 11.71 1.55 10.17
N ALA A 494 10.58 0.90 9.91
CA ALA A 494 10.25 0.24 8.65
C ALA A 494 8.88 0.72 8.12
N PHE A 495 8.86 1.86 7.45
CA PHE A 495 7.62 2.45 6.92
C PHE A 495 7.34 2.08 5.47
N VAL A 496 6.08 1.71 5.20
CA VAL A 496 5.51 1.55 3.86
C VAL A 496 4.18 2.33 3.82
N HIS A 497 4.27 3.64 3.62
CA HIS A 497 3.11 4.55 3.57
C HIS A 497 2.22 4.48 4.81
N ASP A 498 1.18 3.67 4.81
CA ASP A 498 0.22 3.45 5.90
C ASP A 498 0.48 2.15 6.70
N SER A 499 1.62 1.51 6.45
CA SER A 499 2.17 0.39 7.23
C SER A 499 3.37 0.84 8.03
N PHE A 500 3.30 0.76 9.35
CA PHE A 500 4.34 1.24 10.26
C PHE A 500 5.02 0.07 10.96
N GLY A 501 6.35 0.05 10.98
CA GLY A 501 7.10 -1.03 11.63
C GLY A 501 8.31 -0.60 12.43
N CYS A 502 8.65 -1.43 13.42
CA CYS A 502 9.76 -1.27 14.35
C CYS A 502 10.19 -2.65 14.90
N HIS A 503 11.17 -2.69 15.79
CA HIS A 503 11.43 -3.90 16.60
C HIS A 503 10.24 -4.20 17.51
N ALA A 504 10.01 -5.48 17.82
CA ALA A 504 8.89 -5.94 18.66
C ALA A 504 8.82 -5.24 20.04
N GLU A 505 9.97 -4.96 20.66
CA GLU A 505 10.02 -4.26 21.96
C GLU A 505 9.49 -2.82 21.89
N ASN A 506 9.53 -2.20 20.70
CA ASN A 506 9.13 -0.81 20.51
C ASN A 506 7.68 -0.67 20.01
N SER A 507 6.94 -1.77 19.91
CA SER A 507 5.63 -1.81 19.28
C SER A 507 4.56 -1.00 20.02
N ASP A 508 4.51 -1.06 21.35
CA ASP A 508 3.58 -0.21 22.13
C ASP A 508 3.89 1.27 21.91
N VAL A 509 5.18 1.61 21.92
CA VAL A 509 5.67 2.98 21.71
C VAL A 509 5.25 3.48 20.32
N LEU A 510 5.36 2.62 19.29
CA LEU A 510 4.93 2.93 17.93
C LEU A 510 3.43 3.17 17.84
N LEU A 511 2.61 2.27 18.40
CA LEU A 511 1.16 2.36 18.34
C LEU A 511 0.64 3.57 19.12
N GLU A 512 1.21 3.84 20.29
CA GLU A 512 0.90 5.03 21.08
C GLU A 512 1.26 6.32 20.33
N ALA A 513 2.48 6.42 19.81
CA ALA A 513 2.91 7.57 19.01
C ALA A 513 2.02 7.77 17.78
N THR A 514 1.63 6.67 17.13
CA THR A 514 0.73 6.68 15.96
C THR A 514 -0.60 7.34 16.29
N LYS A 515 -1.24 6.94 17.38
CA LYS A 515 -2.52 7.53 17.83
C LYS A 515 -2.34 8.98 18.27
N GLN A 516 -1.33 9.28 19.08
CA GLN A 516 -1.08 10.64 19.58
C GLN A 516 -0.80 11.64 18.46
N GLN A 517 -0.01 11.26 17.46
CA GLN A 517 0.25 12.15 16.32
C GLN A 517 -0.98 12.29 15.40
N PHE A 518 -1.87 11.29 15.35
CA PHE A 518 -3.16 11.43 14.66
C PHE A 518 -4.07 12.43 15.37
N VAL A 519 -4.16 12.36 16.71
CA VAL A 519 -4.86 13.37 17.53
C VAL A 519 -4.25 14.75 17.32
N ALA A 520 -2.93 14.89 17.40
CA ALA A 520 -2.25 16.17 17.19
C ALA A 520 -2.53 16.77 15.80
N LEU A 521 -2.68 15.92 14.78
CA LEU A 521 -2.96 16.35 13.42
C LEU A 521 -4.39 16.82 13.22
N TYR A 522 -5.36 16.24 13.95
CA TYR A 522 -6.78 16.44 13.70
C TYR A 522 -7.56 17.07 14.85
N ASN A 523 -7.03 17.22 16.06
CA ASN A 523 -7.67 17.92 17.17
C ASN A 523 -7.56 19.45 17.05
N SER A 524 -7.74 19.95 15.82
CA SER A 524 -7.78 21.36 15.46
C SER A 524 -8.63 21.53 14.20
N ASP A 525 -8.84 22.77 13.75
CA ASP A 525 -9.55 23.07 12.51
C ASP A 525 -8.68 22.82 11.27
N THR A 526 -8.18 21.59 11.12
CA THR A 526 -7.16 21.19 10.14
C THR A 526 -7.58 21.49 8.69
N LEU A 527 -8.87 21.31 8.36
CA LEU A 527 -9.39 21.60 7.02
C LEU A 527 -9.40 23.11 6.73
N GLU A 528 -9.71 23.93 7.75
CA GLU A 528 -9.65 25.39 7.62
C GLU A 528 -8.20 25.88 7.55
N GLN A 529 -7.29 25.32 8.36
CA GLN A 529 -5.85 25.61 8.25
C GLN A 529 -5.31 25.26 6.85
N TRP A 530 -5.75 24.14 6.28
CA TRP A 530 -5.44 23.79 4.90
C TRP A 530 -5.94 24.85 3.93
N ARG A 531 -7.20 25.28 4.04
CA ARG A 531 -7.78 26.37 3.21
C ARG A 531 -6.98 27.66 3.34
N GLN A 532 -6.62 28.07 4.56
CA GLN A 532 -5.80 29.25 4.82
C GLN A 532 -4.42 29.15 4.17
N SER A 533 -3.80 27.96 4.15
CA SER A 533 -2.55 27.75 3.42
C SER A 533 -2.72 27.94 1.91
N VAL A 534 -3.84 27.46 1.34
CA VAL A 534 -4.16 27.63 -0.09
C VAL A 534 -4.37 29.11 -0.42
N ILE A 535 -5.09 29.86 0.42
CA ILE A 535 -5.28 31.31 0.27
C ILE A 535 -3.92 32.02 0.27
N LYS A 536 -3.05 31.69 1.24
CA LYS A 536 -1.71 32.26 1.36
C LYS A 536 -0.84 32.03 0.11
N HIS A 537 -0.84 30.82 -0.44
CA HIS A 537 -0.01 30.48 -1.61
C HIS A 537 -0.59 30.98 -2.93
N SER A 538 -1.91 31.03 -3.06
CA SER A 538 -2.57 31.50 -4.28
C SER A 538 -2.72 33.03 -4.33
N GLY A 539 -2.71 33.70 -3.18
CA GLY A 539 -3.05 35.13 -3.06
C GLY A 539 -4.53 35.43 -3.27
N CYS A 540 -5.39 34.41 -3.31
CA CYS A 540 -6.82 34.55 -3.57
C CYS A 540 -7.63 34.34 -2.28
N PRO A 541 -8.26 35.40 -1.70
CA PRO A 541 -9.03 35.28 -0.46
C PRO A 541 -10.35 34.52 -0.66
N ASP A 542 -10.91 34.53 -1.86
CA ASP A 542 -12.23 33.96 -2.18
C ASP A 542 -12.22 32.44 -2.39
N VAL A 543 -11.18 31.74 -1.92
CA VAL A 543 -11.14 30.27 -1.94
C VAL A 543 -12.38 29.73 -1.19
N PRO A 544 -13.12 28.77 -1.78
CA PRO A 544 -14.35 28.24 -1.21
C PRO A 544 -14.24 27.89 0.28
N GLU A 545 -15.27 28.22 1.05
CA GLU A 545 -15.35 27.90 2.47
C GLU A 545 -15.42 26.40 2.71
N VAL A 546 -14.88 25.96 3.86
CA VAL A 546 -14.91 24.55 4.25
C VAL A 546 -16.35 24.06 4.44
N PRO A 547 -16.66 22.82 4.06
CA PRO A 547 -17.98 22.24 4.28
C PRO A 547 -18.29 22.09 5.78
N PRO A 548 -19.57 21.97 6.17
CA PRO A 548 -19.95 21.70 7.54
C PRO A 548 -19.28 20.43 8.09
N LEU A 549 -18.62 20.58 9.23
CA LEU A 549 -17.96 19.50 9.95
C LEU A 549 -18.96 18.79 10.87
N GLY A 550 -18.69 17.53 11.17
CA GLY A 550 -19.35 16.79 12.25
C GLY A 550 -18.77 17.13 13.62
N ASN A 551 -18.98 16.23 14.58
CA ASN A 551 -18.67 16.40 16.00
C ASN A 551 -17.74 15.32 16.56
N LEU A 552 -17.03 14.58 15.71
CA LEU A 552 -16.09 13.54 16.12
C LEU A 552 -15.08 14.06 17.15
N ASP A 553 -15.12 13.44 18.33
CA ASP A 553 -14.04 13.51 19.31
C ASP A 553 -12.88 12.62 18.85
N VAL A 554 -11.82 13.26 18.34
CA VAL A 554 -10.64 12.57 17.80
C VAL A 554 -9.82 11.93 18.92
N GLU A 555 -9.87 12.44 20.16
CA GLU A 555 -9.05 11.91 21.27
C GLU A 555 -9.39 10.46 21.59
N ARG A 556 -10.62 10.03 21.30
CA ARG A 556 -11.07 8.64 21.46
C ARG A 556 -10.25 7.63 20.65
N VAL A 557 -9.50 8.05 19.63
CA VAL A 557 -8.57 7.15 18.90
C VAL A 557 -7.47 6.58 19.79
N LEU A 558 -7.13 7.26 20.89
CA LEU A 558 -6.14 6.77 21.86
C LEU A 558 -6.55 5.41 22.45
N GLU A 559 -7.85 5.20 22.61
CA GLU A 559 -8.46 3.97 23.12
C GLU A 559 -8.70 2.91 22.04
N SER A 560 -8.53 3.24 20.75
CA SER A 560 -8.82 2.31 19.66
C SER A 560 -7.71 1.27 19.45
N GLU A 561 -7.97 0.02 19.80
CA GLU A 561 -7.04 -1.10 19.61
C GLU A 561 -6.71 -1.37 18.13
N PHE A 562 -7.70 -1.26 17.24
CA PHE A 562 -7.58 -1.65 15.83
C PHE A 562 -7.34 -0.49 14.85
N PHE A 563 -7.00 0.70 15.35
CA PHE A 563 -6.65 1.85 14.50
C PHE A 563 -5.50 1.50 13.54
N PHE A 564 -4.43 0.92 14.11
CA PHE A 564 -3.30 0.26 13.46
C PHE A 564 -3.05 -1.05 14.23
N SER A 565 -3.03 -2.21 13.56
CA SER A 565 -2.93 -3.52 14.23
C SER A 565 -2.31 -4.61 13.37
#